data_AF-A0A8D0LA51-F1
#
_entry.id   AF-A0A8D0LA51-F1
#
_cell.length_a   1.000
_cell.length_b   1.000
_cell.length_c   1.000
_cell.angle_alpha   90.00
_cell.angle_beta   90.00
_cell.angle_gamma   90.00
#
_symmetry.space_group_name_H-M   'P 1'
#
loop_
_entity.id
_entity.type
_entity.pdbx_description
1 polymer ?
#
loop_
_entity_poly.entity_id
_entity_poly.type
_entity_poly.pdbx_seq_one_letter_code
_entity_poly.pdbx_strand_id
1 'polypeptide(L)'
;MELNIDIKAPVVIIPQSAVSTDVLVADFGLITIKNEFSLVKPKARYNLPPVIDNITVKLSELKLYRSCFERDSLQNEIQLLQPINLEVNVERNLAAAWFGEIPDFRILGRLKPMNLILSQEDLTTILRTLNENLLDGSVAPPPLPEERESNSSHSEVVSTSQRSAGMTVVTSAVVEMHSSVKTKTTLKLDFRFDSLTLVLYSPNSNQ
;
A
#
# COMPACT_ATOMS: atom_id res chain seq x y z
N MET A 1 -3.24 -28.28 9.46
CA MET A 1 -4.59 -27.99 8.95
C MET A 1 -4.41 -26.97 7.85
N GLU A 2 -4.83 -27.30 6.64
CA GLU A 2 -4.79 -26.38 5.50
C GLU A 2 -6.15 -25.69 5.38
N LEU A 3 -6.15 -24.38 5.13
CA LEU A 3 -7.36 -23.59 4.97
C LEU A 3 -7.50 -23.19 3.50
N ASN A 4 -8.45 -23.80 2.81
CA ASN A 4 -8.84 -23.44 1.45
C ASN A 4 -10.16 -22.69 1.49
N ILE A 5 -10.24 -21.56 0.78
CA ILE A 5 -11.39 -20.66 0.83
C ILE A 5 -11.75 -20.23 -0.59
N ASP A 6 -13.03 -20.33 -0.93
CA ASP A 6 -13.60 -19.76 -2.14
C ASP A 6 -14.63 -18.70 -1.76
N ILE A 7 -14.42 -17.46 -2.19
CA ILE A 7 -15.25 -16.31 -1.85
C ILE A 7 -15.62 -15.57 -3.13
N LYS A 8 -16.88 -15.15 -3.24
CA LYS A 8 -17.27 -14.09 -4.19
C LYS A 8 -16.68 -12.77 -3.70
N ALA A 9 -15.73 -12.24 -4.45
CA ALA A 9 -15.00 -11.05 -4.10
C ALA A 9 -15.94 -9.82 -4.05
N PRO A 10 -15.59 -8.79 -3.25
CA PRO A 10 -16.41 -7.58 -3.19
C PRO A 10 -16.39 -6.84 -4.53
N VAL A 11 -17.47 -6.12 -4.79
CA VAL A 11 -17.52 -5.09 -5.83
C VAL A 11 -17.23 -3.75 -5.15
N VAL A 12 -16.19 -3.05 -5.60
CA VAL A 12 -15.79 -1.76 -5.07
C VAL A 12 -16.23 -0.66 -6.04
N ILE A 13 -17.08 0.24 -5.55
CA ILE A 13 -17.53 1.42 -6.28
C ILE A 13 -16.69 2.61 -5.80
N ILE A 14 -16.03 3.27 -6.74
CA ILE A 14 -15.15 4.41 -6.50
C ILE A 14 -15.81 5.64 -7.15
N PRO A 15 -16.42 6.54 -6.37
CA PRO A 15 -16.99 7.76 -6.92
C PRO A 15 -15.89 8.68 -7.44
N GLN A 16 -16.16 9.36 -8.56
CA GLN A 16 -15.24 10.36 -9.10
C GLN A 16 -15.02 11.49 -8.09
N SER A 17 -16.10 12.00 -7.49
CA SER A 17 -16.11 12.94 -6.38
C SER A 17 -17.47 12.95 -5.67
N ALA A 18 -17.57 13.70 -4.57
CA ALA A 18 -18.80 13.80 -3.77
C ALA A 18 -20.00 14.45 -4.50
N VAL A 19 -19.76 15.15 -5.61
CA VAL A 19 -20.80 15.85 -6.39
C VAL A 19 -21.07 15.24 -7.75
N SER A 20 -20.30 14.23 -8.17
CA SER A 20 -20.47 13.54 -9.44
C SER A 20 -21.24 12.24 -9.28
N THR A 21 -22.05 11.90 -10.28
CA THR A 21 -22.66 10.57 -10.41
C THR A 21 -21.73 9.57 -11.08
N ASP A 22 -20.63 10.02 -11.69
CA ASP A 22 -19.68 9.14 -12.37
C ASP A 22 -18.89 8.32 -11.37
N VAL A 23 -18.79 7.01 -11.64
CA VAL A 23 -18.07 6.06 -10.80
C VAL A 23 -17.19 5.14 -11.64
N LEU A 24 -16.07 4.74 -11.05
CA LEU A 24 -15.32 3.56 -11.48
C LEU A 24 -15.74 2.38 -10.61
N VAL A 25 -15.95 1.23 -11.23
CA VAL A 25 -16.33 0.01 -10.53
C VAL A 25 -15.28 -1.06 -10.78
N ALA A 26 -14.71 -1.57 -9.69
CA ALA A 26 -13.83 -2.73 -9.68
C ALA A 26 -14.60 -3.93 -9.11
N ASP A 27 -15.01 -4.83 -10.00
CA ASP A 27 -15.55 -6.13 -9.62
C ASP A 27 -14.39 -7.12 -9.55
N PHE A 28 -14.04 -7.57 -8.35
CA PHE A 28 -12.92 -8.49 -8.14
C PHE A 28 -13.27 -9.95 -8.46
N GLY A 29 -14.51 -10.24 -8.86
CA GLY A 29 -14.96 -11.55 -9.31
C GLY A 29 -14.90 -12.61 -8.22
N LEU A 30 -14.05 -13.62 -8.41
CA LEU A 30 -13.90 -14.75 -7.49
C LEU A 30 -12.50 -14.76 -6.89
N ILE A 31 -12.44 -14.91 -5.56
CA ILE A 31 -11.21 -15.13 -4.80
C ILE A 31 -11.14 -16.59 -4.38
N THR A 32 -10.13 -17.30 -4.85
CA THR A 32 -9.74 -18.61 -4.33
C THR A 32 -8.44 -18.47 -3.56
N ILE A 33 -8.43 -18.93 -2.32
CA ILE A 33 -7.25 -18.96 -1.45
C ILE A 33 -6.93 -20.42 -1.18
N LYS A 34 -5.71 -20.84 -1.46
CA LYS A 34 -5.18 -22.14 -1.09
C LYS A 34 -4.00 -21.97 -0.15
N ASN A 35 -3.91 -22.82 0.87
CA ASN A 35 -2.86 -22.78 1.87
C ASN A 35 -2.12 -24.12 1.93
N GLU A 36 -0.79 -24.09 1.90
CA GLU A 36 0.08 -25.26 2.02
C GLU A 36 1.30 -24.94 2.89
N PHE A 37 1.68 -25.85 3.79
CA PHE A 37 2.86 -25.67 4.63
C PHE A 37 4.08 -26.39 4.03
N SER A 38 5.24 -25.72 4.05
CA SER A 38 6.50 -26.31 3.61
C SER A 38 7.60 -26.12 4.65
N LEU A 39 8.56 -27.05 4.66
CA LEU A 39 9.75 -26.98 5.50
C LEU A 39 10.94 -26.50 4.67
N VAL A 40 11.66 -25.51 5.18
CA VAL A 40 12.91 -25.06 4.58
C VAL A 40 14.07 -25.86 5.18
N LYS A 41 15.05 -26.24 4.35
CA LYS A 41 16.25 -26.94 4.82
C LYS A 41 17.04 -26.02 5.76
N PRO A 42 17.26 -26.40 7.03
CA PRO A 42 18.03 -25.58 7.95
C PRO A 42 19.50 -25.57 7.53
N LYS A 43 20.13 -24.39 7.61
CA LYS A 43 21.60 -24.32 7.59
C LYS A 43 22.14 -24.91 8.91
N ALA A 44 23.41 -25.32 8.91
CA ALA A 44 24.07 -26.00 10.04
C ALA A 44 23.95 -25.29 11.41
N ARG A 45 23.61 -24.00 11.44
CA ARG A 45 23.41 -23.20 12.65
C ARG A 45 22.02 -23.30 13.29
N TYR A 46 21.06 -24.01 12.67
CA TYR A 46 19.71 -24.19 13.21
C TYR A 46 19.40 -25.67 13.43
N ASN A 47 18.79 -25.97 14.57
CA ASN A 47 18.47 -27.34 14.97
C ASN A 47 17.08 -27.79 14.51
N LEU A 48 16.26 -26.87 14.00
CA LEU A 48 14.89 -27.13 13.54
C LEU A 48 14.68 -26.54 12.15
N PRO A 49 14.01 -27.25 11.23
CA PRO A 49 13.63 -26.70 9.93
C PRO A 49 12.55 -25.61 10.10
N PRO A 50 12.75 -24.41 9.55
CA PRO A 50 11.72 -23.37 9.59
C PRO A 50 10.51 -23.77 8.76
N VAL A 51 9.31 -23.48 9.29
CA VAL A 51 8.01 -23.75 8.65
C VAL A 51 7.55 -22.50 7.91
N ILE A 52 7.18 -22.67 6.64
CA ILE A 52 6.63 -21.63 5.77
C ILE A 52 5.18 -21.97 5.47
N ASP A 53 4.32 -20.97 5.59
CA ASP A 53 2.92 -21.00 5.19
C ASP A 53 2.81 -20.37 3.79
N ASN A 54 2.50 -21.19 2.78
CA ASN A 54 2.41 -20.77 1.39
C ASN A 54 0.94 -20.60 1.03
N ILE A 55 0.56 -19.37 0.71
CA ILE A 55 -0.82 -19.00 0.42
C ILE A 55 -0.89 -18.56 -1.04
N THR A 56 -1.58 -19.33 -1.87
CA THR A 56 -1.88 -18.97 -3.25
C THR A 56 -3.25 -18.33 -3.33
N VAL A 57 -3.29 -17.06 -3.67
CA VAL A 57 -4.51 -16.28 -3.92
C VAL A 57 -4.72 -16.15 -5.42
N LYS A 58 -5.86 -16.60 -5.91
CA LYS A 58 -6.29 -16.45 -7.30
C LYS A 58 -7.52 -15.55 -7.34
N LEU A 59 -7.38 -14.46 -8.08
CA LEU A 59 -8.46 -13.57 -8.46
C LEU A 59 -8.82 -13.91 -9.90
N SER A 60 -10.08 -14.27 -10.15
CA SER A 60 -10.58 -14.49 -11.50
C SER A 60 -11.81 -13.65 -11.80
N GLU A 61 -12.03 -13.38 -13.08
CA GLU A 61 -13.15 -12.56 -13.57
C GLU A 61 -13.11 -11.11 -13.10
N LEU A 62 -11.90 -10.56 -12.84
CA LEU A 62 -11.76 -9.17 -12.41
C LEU A 62 -12.16 -8.23 -13.55
N LYS A 63 -13.18 -7.40 -13.34
CA LYS A 63 -13.65 -6.38 -14.28
C LYS A 63 -13.39 -4.99 -13.73
N LEU A 64 -12.97 -4.09 -14.61
CA LEU A 64 -12.96 -2.66 -14.34
C LEU A 64 -13.85 -1.99 -15.38
N TYR A 65 -14.81 -1.21 -14.93
CA TYR A 65 -15.74 -0.50 -15.80
C TYR A 65 -16.08 0.88 -15.26
N ARG A 66 -16.44 1.79 -16.18
CA ARG A 66 -17.06 3.08 -15.84
C ARG A 66 -18.57 2.91 -15.79
N SER A 67 -19.23 3.62 -14.90
CA SER A 67 -20.69 3.66 -14.79
C SER A 67 -21.12 5.00 -14.22
N CYS A 68 -22.43 5.28 -14.24
CA CYS A 68 -23.04 6.36 -13.48
C CYS A 68 -23.89 5.75 -12.35
N PHE A 69 -23.72 6.21 -11.12
CA PHE A 69 -24.51 5.77 -9.98
C PHE A 69 -25.68 6.72 -9.75
N GLU A 70 -26.88 6.29 -10.12
CA GLU A 70 -28.11 7.08 -10.02
C GLU A 70 -29.26 6.22 -9.50
N ARG A 71 -30.16 6.82 -8.70
CA ARG A 71 -31.35 6.14 -8.16
C ARG A 71 -31.00 4.79 -7.49
N ASP A 72 -29.92 4.79 -6.71
CA ASP A 72 -29.41 3.63 -5.96
C ASP A 72 -29.01 2.43 -6.85
N SER A 73 -28.53 2.71 -8.07
CA SER A 73 -28.17 1.69 -9.04
C SER A 73 -27.09 2.15 -10.02
N LEU A 74 -26.32 1.19 -10.55
CA LEU A 74 -25.33 1.42 -11.60
C LEU A 74 -26.03 1.48 -12.97
N GLN A 75 -25.67 2.48 -13.76
CA GLN A 75 -26.21 2.75 -15.09
C GLN A 75 -25.07 2.82 -16.11
N ASN A 76 -25.35 2.46 -17.36
CA ASN A 76 -24.42 2.62 -18.50
C ASN A 76 -23.02 2.01 -18.24
N GLU A 77 -22.95 0.71 -17.93
CA GLU A 77 -21.69 0.03 -17.67
C GLU A 77 -20.83 -0.06 -18.93
N ILE A 78 -19.69 0.64 -18.93
CA ILE A 78 -18.72 0.67 -20.02
C ILE A 78 -17.45 -0.01 -19.54
N GLN A 79 -17.19 -1.20 -20.07
CA GLN A 79 -16.05 -2.01 -19.67
C GLN A 79 -14.72 -1.38 -20.16
N LEU A 80 -13.84 -1.07 -19.21
CA LEU A 80 -12.53 -0.46 -19.45
C LEU A 80 -11.43 -1.52 -19.62
N LEU A 81 -11.59 -2.63 -18.90
CA LEU A 81 -10.66 -3.75 -18.86
C LEU A 81 -11.41 -5.06 -19.11
N GLN A 82 -10.94 -5.85 -20.08
CA GLN A 82 -11.42 -7.23 -20.26
C GLN A 82 -11.11 -8.07 -19.01
N PRO A 83 -11.93 -9.08 -18.66
CA PRO A 83 -11.76 -9.78 -17.40
C PRO A 83 -10.36 -10.37 -17.26
N ILE A 84 -9.64 -10.01 -16.20
CA ILE A 84 -8.28 -10.51 -15.97
C ILE A 84 -8.24 -11.51 -14.82
N ASN A 85 -7.25 -12.40 -14.89
CA ASN A 85 -6.92 -13.30 -13.81
C ASN A 85 -5.59 -12.86 -13.19
N LEU A 86 -5.57 -12.67 -11.88
CA LEU A 86 -4.38 -12.34 -11.10
C LEU A 86 -4.07 -13.49 -10.15
N GLU A 87 -2.81 -13.92 -10.13
CA GLU A 87 -2.32 -14.89 -9.16
C GLU A 87 -1.27 -14.24 -8.27
N VAL A 88 -1.48 -14.34 -6.96
CA VAL A 88 -0.60 -13.82 -5.91
C VAL A 88 -0.20 -14.97 -5.01
N ASN A 89 1.10 -15.19 -4.87
CA ASN A 89 1.67 -16.13 -3.91
C ASN A 89 2.23 -15.38 -2.72
N VAL A 90 1.77 -15.73 -1.52
CA VAL A 90 2.22 -15.17 -0.25
C VAL A 90 2.94 -16.27 0.53
N GLU A 91 4.22 -16.09 0.80
CA GLU A 91 4.96 -16.94 1.73
C GLU A 91 5.04 -16.22 3.07
N ARG A 92 4.49 -16.82 4.12
CA ARG A 92 4.60 -16.33 5.50
C ARG A 92 5.58 -17.23 6.28
N ASN A 93 6.61 -16.61 6.84
CA ASN A 93 7.58 -17.30 7.67
C ASN A 93 7.02 -17.48 9.09
N LEU A 94 6.54 -18.68 9.43
CA LEU A 94 6.07 -18.98 10.79
C LEU A 94 7.20 -19.06 11.82
N ALA A 95 8.44 -19.14 11.35
CA ALA A 95 9.67 -19.13 12.14
C ALA A 95 10.32 -17.73 12.23
N ALA A 96 9.64 -16.67 11.82
CA ALA A 96 10.15 -15.29 11.77
C ALA A 96 10.82 -14.80 13.06
N ALA A 97 10.40 -15.31 14.23
CA ALA A 97 10.99 -14.95 15.52
C ALA A 97 12.45 -15.40 15.67
N TRP A 98 12.88 -16.46 14.98
CA TRP A 98 14.20 -17.07 15.15
C TRP A 98 14.95 -17.37 13.84
N PHE A 99 14.27 -17.32 12.69
CA PHE A 99 14.85 -17.54 11.36
C PHE A 99 14.71 -16.30 10.48
N GLY A 100 15.62 -15.33 10.64
CA GLY A 100 15.63 -14.05 9.91
C GLY A 100 16.36 -14.07 8.56
N GLU A 101 16.69 -15.23 8.00
CA GLU A 101 17.34 -15.32 6.67
C GLU A 101 16.39 -15.03 5.51
N ILE A 102 15.09 -15.17 5.77
CA ILE A 102 14.00 -14.90 4.84
C ILE A 102 13.07 -13.87 5.48
N PRO A 103 12.30 -13.11 4.68
CA PRO A 103 11.37 -12.14 5.22
C PRO A 103 10.21 -12.80 5.97
N ASP A 104 9.54 -12.03 6.81
CA ASP A 104 8.33 -12.48 7.51
C ASP A 104 7.21 -12.76 6.51
N PHE A 105 7.12 -11.92 5.48
CA PHE A 105 6.23 -12.06 4.34
C PHE A 105 6.97 -11.84 3.02
N ARG A 106 6.74 -12.74 2.07
CA ARG A 106 7.09 -12.53 0.66
C ARG A 106 5.82 -12.62 -0.17
N ILE A 107 5.50 -11.56 -0.91
CA ILE A 107 4.34 -11.49 -1.79
C ILE A 107 4.85 -11.43 -3.23
N LEU A 108 4.45 -12.39 -4.04
CA LEU A 108 4.79 -12.52 -5.45
C LEU A 108 3.49 -12.42 -6.27
N GLY A 109 3.30 -11.34 -7.00
CA GLY A 109 2.17 -11.18 -7.91
C GLY A 109 2.61 -11.33 -9.37
N ARG A 110 1.82 -12.03 -10.19
CA ARG A 110 2.00 -12.03 -11.64
C ARG A 110 0.69 -11.67 -12.34
N LEU A 111 0.73 -10.57 -13.08
CA LEU A 111 -0.34 -10.15 -13.97
C LEU A 111 -0.02 -10.61 -15.39
N LYS A 112 -0.94 -11.40 -15.96
CA LYS A 112 -0.91 -11.80 -17.37
C LYS A 112 -1.11 -10.56 -18.27
N PRO A 113 -0.80 -10.63 -19.58
CA PRO A 113 -1.05 -9.54 -20.52
C PRO A 113 -2.46 -8.94 -20.37
N MET A 114 -2.54 -7.62 -20.26
CA MET A 114 -3.79 -6.88 -20.07
C MET A 114 -4.02 -5.90 -21.22
N ASN A 115 -5.26 -5.79 -21.68
CA ASN A 115 -5.67 -4.84 -22.71
C ASN A 115 -6.68 -3.84 -22.13
N LEU A 116 -6.32 -2.56 -22.13
CA LEU A 116 -7.18 -1.44 -21.80
C LEU A 116 -7.57 -0.73 -23.10
N ILE A 117 -8.87 -0.59 -23.33
CA ILE A 117 -9.40 0.17 -24.46
C ILE A 117 -10.19 1.32 -23.88
N LEU A 118 -9.63 2.52 -23.93
CA LEU A 118 -10.18 3.70 -23.28
C LEU A 118 -10.55 4.75 -24.32
N SER A 119 -11.79 5.22 -24.26
CA SER A 119 -12.18 6.46 -24.91
C SER A 119 -11.52 7.66 -24.22
N GLN A 120 -11.54 8.81 -24.89
CA GLN A 120 -11.16 10.09 -24.28
C GLN A 120 -11.92 10.35 -22.98
N GLU A 121 -13.22 10.03 -22.95
CA GLU A 121 -14.07 10.18 -21.78
C GLU A 121 -13.66 9.22 -20.65
N ASP A 122 -13.29 7.97 -20.98
CA ASP A 122 -12.84 6.97 -20.01
C ASP A 122 -11.56 7.42 -19.31
N LEU A 123 -10.56 7.83 -20.10
CA LEU A 123 -9.30 8.34 -19.57
C LEU A 123 -9.52 9.60 -18.73
N THR A 124 -10.39 10.50 -19.18
CA THR A 124 -10.73 11.73 -18.43
C THR A 124 -11.37 11.38 -17.09
N THR A 125 -12.31 10.43 -17.06
CA THR A 125 -13.00 10.01 -15.84
C THR A 125 -12.02 9.38 -14.84
N ILE A 126 -11.12 8.51 -15.31
CA ILE A 126 -10.09 7.88 -14.47
C ILE A 126 -9.19 8.94 -13.84
N LEU A 127 -8.63 9.84 -14.66
CA LEU A 127 -7.71 10.86 -14.17
C LEU A 127 -8.41 11.84 -13.23
N ARG A 128 -9.65 12.22 -13.52
CA ARG A 128 -10.44 13.10 -12.66
C ARG A 128 -10.77 12.43 -11.32
N THR A 129 -11.17 11.15 -11.33
CA THR A 129 -11.40 10.36 -10.11
C THR A 129 -10.16 10.33 -9.22
N LEU A 130 -8.97 10.11 -9.79
CA LEU A 130 -7.72 10.13 -9.04
C LEU A 130 -7.41 11.52 -8.49
N ASN A 131 -7.59 12.56 -9.30
CA ASN A 131 -7.26 13.94 -8.92
C ASN A 131 -8.19 14.45 -7.80
N GLU A 132 -9.50 14.25 -7.94
CA GLU A 132 -10.51 14.73 -6.98
C GLU A 132 -10.46 13.96 -5.65
N ASN A 133 -10.09 12.66 -5.65
CA ASN A 133 -10.02 11.89 -4.40
C ASN A 133 -8.65 11.95 -3.69
N LEU A 134 -7.55 12.15 -4.42
CA LEU A 134 -6.20 12.11 -3.84
C LEU A 134 -5.58 13.49 -3.58
N LEU A 135 -6.03 14.55 -4.26
CA LEU A 135 -5.44 15.90 -4.15
C LEU A 135 -6.27 16.91 -3.33
N ASP A 136 -7.52 16.61 -2.98
CA ASP A 136 -8.39 17.52 -2.20
C ASP A 136 -8.04 17.63 -0.71
N GLY A 137 -6.86 17.15 -0.30
CA GLY A 137 -6.32 17.27 1.06
C GLY A 137 -5.71 18.64 1.41
N SER A 138 -5.82 19.67 0.55
CA SER A 138 -5.39 21.03 0.92
C SER A 138 -6.38 21.64 1.91
N VAL A 139 -6.17 21.29 3.18
CA VAL A 139 -6.71 21.93 4.39
C VAL A 139 -6.97 23.41 4.11
N ALA A 140 -8.24 23.82 4.16
CA ALA A 140 -8.60 25.23 4.20
C ALA A 140 -7.75 25.91 5.28
N PRO A 141 -7.16 27.09 5.03
CA PRO A 141 -6.30 27.73 6.01
C PRO A 141 -7.04 27.82 7.34
N PRO A 142 -6.41 27.51 8.48
CA PRO A 142 -7.07 27.70 9.76
C PRO A 142 -7.53 29.17 9.86
N PRO A 143 -8.72 29.44 10.43
CA PRO A 143 -9.17 30.81 10.60
C PRO A 143 -8.09 31.57 11.37
N LEU A 144 -7.66 32.71 10.80
CA LEU A 144 -6.66 33.60 11.39
C LEU A 144 -7.08 33.93 12.84
N PRO A 145 -6.18 33.80 13.83
CA PRO A 145 -6.49 34.22 15.19
C PRO A 145 -6.74 35.73 15.21
N GLU A 146 -7.87 36.16 15.78
CA GLU A 146 -8.09 37.56 16.10
C GLU A 146 -6.98 38.06 17.02
N GLU A 147 -6.29 39.13 16.61
CA GLU A 147 -5.33 39.85 17.43
C GLU A 147 -6.03 40.38 18.68
N ARG A 148 -5.69 39.81 19.85
CA ARG A 148 -5.93 40.47 21.13
C ARG A 148 -4.61 41.07 21.60
N GLU A 149 -4.50 42.37 21.38
CA GLU A 149 -3.52 43.20 22.04
C GLU A 149 -3.70 43.16 23.57
N SER A 150 -2.58 43.41 24.26
CA SER A 150 -2.42 44.04 25.58
C SER A 150 -1.85 43.18 26.73
N ASN A 151 -0.59 43.51 27.05
CA ASN A 151 -0.01 43.78 28.38
C ASN A 151 0.94 42.76 29.03
N SER A 152 2.24 42.91 28.72
CA SER A 152 3.33 43.31 29.65
C SER A 152 3.22 42.92 31.14
N SER A 153 4.17 42.14 31.67
CA SER A 153 5.26 42.64 32.53
C SER A 153 6.10 41.54 33.25
N HIS A 154 7.43 41.70 33.13
CA HIS A 154 8.54 41.47 34.09
C HIS A 154 8.48 40.39 35.19
N SER A 155 9.55 39.58 35.30
CA SER A 155 10.63 39.79 36.30
C SER A 155 11.76 38.75 36.21
N GLU A 156 12.99 39.23 36.06
CA GLU A 156 14.29 38.55 36.27
C GLU A 156 14.57 38.38 37.77
N VAL A 157 15.28 37.33 38.22
CA VAL A 157 16.17 37.37 39.40
C VAL A 157 17.32 36.32 39.33
N VAL A 158 18.52 36.83 39.02
CA VAL A 158 19.84 36.66 39.71
C VAL A 158 20.65 35.35 39.67
N SER A 159 21.88 35.53 39.17
CA SER A 159 23.08 34.69 39.26
C SER A 159 23.91 34.92 40.54
N THR A 160 24.65 33.91 41.04
CA THR A 160 25.98 34.05 41.72
C THR A 160 26.61 32.65 41.93
N SER A 161 27.67 32.24 41.21
CA SER A 161 29.13 32.32 41.47
C SER A 161 29.71 31.41 42.57
N GLN A 162 30.63 30.48 42.24
CA GLN A 162 32.04 30.42 42.72
C GLN A 162 32.79 29.09 42.44
N ARG A 163 33.89 29.22 41.67
CA ARG A 163 35.22 28.57 41.62
C ARG A 163 35.58 27.24 42.36
N SER A 164 36.27 26.40 41.55
CA SER A 164 37.60 25.77 41.77
C SER A 164 37.73 24.39 42.42
N ALA A 165 38.20 23.40 41.65
CA ALA A 165 39.44 22.64 41.90
C ALA A 165 39.64 21.58 40.80
N GLY A 166 40.88 21.44 40.32
CA GLY A 166 41.24 20.56 39.20
C GLY A 166 41.10 19.08 39.50
N MET A 167 40.58 18.33 38.52
CA MET A 167 40.70 16.89 38.44
C MET A 167 41.10 16.56 37.00
N THR A 168 42.31 16.04 36.82
CA THR A 168 42.75 15.47 35.55
C THR A 168 41.98 14.18 35.35
N VAL A 169 40.87 14.24 34.61
CA VAL A 169 40.10 13.04 34.23
C VAL A 169 40.82 12.39 33.07
N VAL A 170 41.45 11.24 33.35
CA VAL A 170 41.93 10.31 32.33
C VAL A 170 40.69 9.76 31.64
N THR A 171 40.32 10.35 30.50
CA THR A 171 39.27 9.79 29.64
C THR A 171 39.83 8.54 28.98
N SER A 172 39.59 7.40 29.61
CA SER A 172 39.66 6.10 28.94
C SER A 172 38.82 6.19 27.68
N ALA A 173 39.46 6.04 26.51
CA ALA A 173 38.76 5.92 25.25
C ALA A 173 37.86 4.68 25.32
N VAL A 174 36.57 4.88 25.59
CA VAL A 174 35.56 3.86 25.39
C VAL A 174 35.43 3.74 23.88
N VAL A 175 36.02 2.70 23.32
CA VAL A 175 35.68 2.27 21.96
C VAL A 175 34.24 1.76 22.05
N GLU A 176 33.28 2.61 21.72
CA GLU A 176 31.92 2.18 21.45
C GLU A 176 31.99 1.17 20.31
N MET A 177 31.89 -0.10 20.67
CA MET A 177 31.75 -1.18 19.71
C MET A 177 30.40 -0.94 19.04
N HIS A 178 30.39 -0.26 17.89
CA HIS A 178 29.20 -0.11 17.07
C HIS A 178 28.70 -1.52 16.75
N SER A 179 27.71 -1.99 17.51
CA SER A 179 27.02 -3.23 17.20
C SER A 179 26.46 -3.06 15.80
N SER A 180 26.90 -3.89 14.86
CA SER A 180 26.33 -3.88 13.51
C SER A 180 24.83 -4.11 13.66
N VAL A 181 24.04 -3.10 13.27
CA VAL A 181 22.59 -3.19 13.31
C VAL A 181 22.19 -4.30 12.35
N LYS A 182 21.76 -5.43 12.89
CA LYS A 182 21.25 -6.54 12.09
C LYS A 182 19.90 -6.11 11.52
N THR A 183 19.89 -5.63 10.28
CA THR A 183 18.67 -5.35 9.53
C THR A 183 18.01 -6.66 9.11
N LYS A 184 16.73 -6.79 9.44
CA LYS A 184 15.88 -7.92 9.04
C LYS A 184 14.82 -7.38 8.08
N THR A 185 14.69 -8.01 6.92
CA THR A 185 13.58 -7.70 5.99
C THR A 185 12.29 -8.30 6.56
N THR A 186 11.26 -7.49 6.78
CA THR A 186 9.95 -7.98 7.24
C THR A 186 9.04 -8.32 6.06
N LEU A 187 9.07 -7.50 5.01
CA LEU A 187 8.23 -7.65 3.84
C LEU A 187 9.07 -7.58 2.57
N LYS A 188 8.83 -8.51 1.64
CA LYS A 188 9.33 -8.46 0.28
C LYS A 188 8.16 -8.52 -0.70
N LEU A 189 8.08 -7.54 -1.61
CA LEU A 189 7.08 -7.47 -2.67
C LEU A 189 7.78 -7.67 -4.02
N ASP A 190 7.28 -8.59 -4.86
CA ASP A 190 7.73 -8.82 -6.24
C ASP A 190 6.48 -8.90 -7.12
N PHE A 191 6.26 -7.89 -7.95
CA PHE A 191 5.14 -7.85 -8.88
C PHE A 191 5.67 -7.83 -10.30
N ARG A 192 5.22 -8.79 -11.10
CA ARG A 192 5.55 -8.90 -12.52
C ARG A 192 4.32 -8.67 -13.36
N PHE A 193 4.46 -7.80 -14.34
CA PHE A 193 3.45 -7.51 -15.33
C PHE A 193 4.01 -8.02 -16.65
N ASP A 194 3.33 -9.01 -17.26
CA ASP A 194 3.79 -9.60 -18.51
C ASP A 194 3.74 -8.55 -19.64
N SER A 195 2.61 -7.85 -19.79
CA SER A 195 2.48 -6.66 -20.63
C SER A 195 1.19 -5.89 -20.32
N LEU A 196 1.18 -4.60 -20.69
CA LEU A 196 0.00 -3.75 -20.69
C LEU A 196 -0.13 -3.11 -22.07
N THR A 197 -1.26 -3.30 -22.72
CA THR A 197 -1.59 -2.63 -23.97
C THR A 197 -2.70 -1.62 -23.71
N LEU A 198 -2.45 -0.38 -24.10
CA LEU A 198 -3.40 0.71 -24.01
C LEU A 198 -3.80 1.16 -25.41
N VAL A 199 -5.08 1.06 -25.73
CA VAL A 199 -5.67 1.58 -26.96
C VAL A 199 -6.54 2.78 -26.59
N LEU A 200 -6.17 3.95 -27.11
CA LEU A 200 -6.91 5.19 -26.90
C LEU A 200 -7.70 5.54 -28.15
N TYR A 201 -8.96 5.94 -27.99
CA TYR A 201 -9.77 6.43 -29.10
C TYR A 201 -10.61 7.65 -28.68
N SER A 202 -10.95 8.51 -29.63
CA SER A 202 -11.95 9.56 -29.44
C SER A 202 -13.12 9.25 -30.37
N PRO A 203 -14.35 9.11 -29.86
CA PRO A 203 -15.53 8.83 -30.68
C PRO A 203 -15.83 9.93 -31.73
N ASN A 204 -15.19 11.11 -31.62
CA ASN A 204 -15.48 12.29 -32.41
C ASN A 204 -14.36 12.62 -33.43
N SER A 205 -13.95 11.66 -34.26
CA SER A 205 -13.39 12.01 -35.57
C SER A 205 -14.49 11.89 -36.61
N ASN A 206 -15.20 12.99 -36.87
CA ASN A 206 -15.94 13.11 -38.13
C ASN A 206 -14.96 12.89 -39.29
N GLN A 207 -15.13 11.79 -40.01
CA GLN A 207 -14.80 11.66 -41.43
C GLN A 207 -16.01 11.05 -42.12
#